data_AF-A0A662NTZ9-F1
#
_entry.id   AF-A0A662NTZ9-F1
#
_cell.length_a   1.000
_cell.length_b   1.000
_cell.length_c   1.000
_cell.angle_alpha   90.00
_cell.angle_beta   90.00
_cell.angle_gamma   90.00
#
_symmetry.space_group_name_H-M   'P 1'
#
loop_
_entity.id
_entity.type
_entity.pdbx_description
1 polymer ?
#
loop_
_entity_poly.entity_id
_entity_poly.type
_entity_poly.pdbx_seq_one_letter_code
_entity_poly.pdbx_strand_id
1 'polypeptide(L)' 'MPRERIYLKEEDIKRLKALEDDLEWIAEEIARAERAGIDVEDLKKEFERITRLREGLIREYAPPK' A
#
# COMPACT_ATOMS: atom_id res chain seq x y z
N MET A 1 -21.63 -25.76 -0.69
CA MET A 1 -22.10 -24.51 -1.32
C MET A 1 -20.89 -23.76 -1.86
N PRO A 2 -20.93 -23.22 -3.08
CA PRO A 2 -19.85 -22.36 -3.57
C PRO A 2 -19.76 -21.11 -2.68
N ARG A 3 -18.55 -20.76 -2.24
CA ARG A 3 -18.32 -19.52 -1.49
C ARG A 3 -18.36 -18.36 -2.49
N GLU A 4 -19.21 -17.38 -2.25
CA GLU A 4 -19.21 -16.14 -3.02
C GLU A 4 -17.89 -15.40 -2.82
N ARG A 5 -17.37 -14.80 -3.90
CA ARG A 5 -16.16 -13.98 -3.85
C ARG A 5 -16.50 -12.63 -3.24
N ILE A 6 -15.67 -12.19 -2.30
CA ILE A 6 -15.74 -10.85 -1.72
C ILE A 6 -14.99 -9.92 -2.67
N TYR A 7 -15.58 -8.76 -2.97
CA TYR A 7 -14.97 -7.71 -3.76
C TYR A 7 -14.94 -6.40 -2.99
N LEU A 8 -13.94 -5.58 -3.27
CA LEU A 8 -13.91 -4.19 -2.82
C LEU A 8 -14.95 -3.38 -3.58
N LYS A 9 -15.52 -2.39 -2.89
CA LYS A 9 -16.33 -1.37 -3.56
C LYS A 9 -15.42 -0.47 -4.39
N GLU A 10 -15.98 0.14 -5.43
CA GLU A 10 -15.23 1.08 -6.27
C GLU A 10 -14.66 2.27 -5.47
N GLU A 11 -15.39 2.74 -4.45
CA GLU A 11 -14.94 3.82 -3.56
C GLU A 11 -13.68 3.44 -2.79
N ASP A 12 -13.60 2.20 -2.30
CA ASP A 12 -12.44 1.71 -1.56
C ASP A 12 -11.24 1.52 -2.48
N ILE A 13 -11.47 1.05 -3.71
CA ILE A 13 -10.41 0.94 -4.72
C ILE A 13 -9.85 2.33 -5.08
N LYS A 14 -10.72 3.33 -5.25
CA LYS A 14 -10.30 4.72 -5.51
C LYS A 14 -9.46 5.26 -4.36
N ARG A 15 -9.89 5.04 -3.11
CA ARG A 15 -9.12 5.44 -1.91
C ARG A 15 -7.77 4.74 -1.86
N LEU A 16 -7.72 3.43 -2.06
CA LEU A 16 -6.46 2.69 -2.07
C LEU A 16 -5.53 3.20 -3.19
N LYS A 17 -6.05 3.47 -4.38
CA LYS A 17 -5.26 4.03 -5.48
C LYS A 17 -4.74 5.43 -5.16
N ALA A 18 -5.55 6.29 -4.56
CA ALA A 18 -5.14 7.65 -4.19
C ALA A 18 -3.97 7.71 -3.18
N LEU A 19 -3.73 6.63 -2.41
CA LEU A 19 -2.57 6.53 -1.51
C LEU A 19 -1.22 6.41 -2.25
N GLU A 20 -1.21 6.29 -3.58
CA GLU A 20 0.04 6.13 -4.34
C GLU A 20 0.99 7.31 -4.13
N ASP A 21 0.48 8.53 -4.27
CA ASP A 21 1.26 9.76 -4.10
C ASP A 21 1.82 9.87 -2.68
N ASP A 22 1.02 9.49 -1.67
CA ASP A 22 1.46 9.47 -0.26
C ASP A 22 2.56 8.43 -0.04
N LEU A 23 2.45 7.24 -0.65
CA LEU A 23 3.45 6.19 -0.53
C LEU A 23 4.77 6.58 -1.24
N GLU A 24 4.69 7.23 -2.40
CA GLU A 24 5.86 7.78 -3.09
C GLU A 24 6.57 8.83 -2.22
N TRP A 25 5.81 9.76 -1.64
CA TRP A 25 6.36 10.77 -0.75
C TRP A 25 7.01 10.16 0.51
N ILE A 26 6.38 9.18 1.13
CA ILE A 26 6.95 8.47 2.30
C ILE A 26 8.25 7.76 1.93
N ALA A 27 8.33 7.13 0.76
CA ALA A 27 9.56 6.49 0.30
C ALA A 27 10.71 7.50 0.15
N GLU A 28 10.42 8.70 -0.37
CA GLU A 28 11.41 9.78 -0.46
C GLU A 28 11.88 10.25 0.92
N GLU A 29 10.96 10.41 1.88
CA GLU A 29 11.27 10.80 3.26
C GLU A 29 12.16 9.78 3.96
N ILE A 30 11.84 8.48 3.84
CA ILE A 30 12.66 7.39 4.38
C ILE A 30 14.07 7.44 3.79
N ALA A 31 14.18 7.66 2.48
CA ALA A 31 15.48 7.78 1.81
C ALA A 31 16.25 9.04 2.24
N ARG A 32 15.55 10.16 2.51
CA ARG A 32 16.16 11.38 3.07
C ARG A 32 16.70 11.13 4.48
N ALA A 33 15.91 10.49 5.34
CA ALA A 33 16.29 10.18 6.71
C ALA A 33 17.50 9.22 6.77
N GLU A 34 17.52 8.18 5.92
CA GLU A 34 18.66 7.28 5.79
C GLU A 34 19.95 8.03 5.39
N ARG A 35 19.86 8.95 4.41
CA ARG A 35 21.01 9.78 4.01
C ARG A 35 21.50 10.70 5.12
N ALA A 36 20.62 11.11 6.03
CA ALA A 36 20.97 11.91 7.19
C ALA A 36 21.58 11.07 8.35
N GLY A 37 21.70 9.75 8.18
CA GLY A 37 22.24 8.85 9.20
C GLY A 37 21.24 8.47 10.29
N ILE A 38 19.94 8.68 10.06
CA ILE A 38 18.88 8.22 10.96
C ILE A 38 18.65 6.73 10.70
N ASP A 39 18.55 5.94 11.79
CA ASP A 39 18.11 4.56 11.69
C ASP A 39 16.62 4.50 11.32
N VAL A 40 16.34 3.93 10.16
CA VAL A 40 15.00 3.83 9.56
C VAL A 40 14.61 2.38 9.27
N GLU A 41 15.30 1.39 9.82
CA GLU A 41 15.06 -0.02 9.48
C GLU A 41 13.61 -0.44 9.74
N ASP A 42 13.08 -0.07 10.91
CA ASP A 42 11.69 -0.36 11.27
C ASP A 42 10.68 0.39 10.40
N LEU A 43 10.98 1.64 10.03
CA LEU A 43 10.14 2.42 9.12
C LEU A 43 10.08 1.79 7.72
N LYS A 44 11.21 1.30 7.21
CA LYS A 44 11.28 0.59 5.93
C LYS A 44 10.44 -0.69 5.96
N LYS A 45 10.56 -1.50 7.01
CA LYS A 45 9.77 -2.72 7.18
C LYS A 45 8.28 -2.44 7.20
N GLU A 46 7.87 -1.42 7.95
CA GLU A 46 6.46 -1.03 8.05
C GLU A 46 5.92 -0.48 6.73
N PHE A 47 6.71 0.37 6.05
CA PHE A 47 6.38 0.88 4.72
C PHE A 47 6.18 -0.24 3.71
N GLU A 48 7.12 -1.20 3.63
CA GLU A 48 6.99 -2.37 2.75
C GLU A 48 5.74 -3.19 3.07
N ARG A 49 5.44 -3.39 4.37
CA ARG A 49 4.27 -4.14 4.82
C ARG A 49 2.97 -3.49 4.35
N ILE A 50 2.84 -2.17 4.50
CA ILE A 50 1.65 -1.41 4.11
C ILE A 50 1.49 -1.40 2.59
N THR A 51 2.58 -1.16 1.84
CA THR A 51 2.57 -1.16 0.37
C THR A 51 2.12 -2.51 -0.18
N ARG A 52 2.68 -3.61 0.33
CA ARG A 52 2.26 -4.98 -0.05
C ARG A 52 0.81 -5.27 0.30
N LEU A 53 0.34 -4.80 1.45
CA LEU A 53 -1.06 -4.98 1.84
C LEU A 53 -2.00 -4.25 0.88
N ARG A 54 -1.72 -2.99 0.53
CA ARG A 54 -2.48 -2.20 -0.46
C ARG A 54 -2.54 -2.93 -1.81
N GLU A 55 -1.37 -3.34 -2.33
CA GLU A 55 -1.27 -4.04 -3.60
C GLU A 55 -2.04 -5.37 -3.59
N GLY A 56 -1.92 -6.14 -2.51
CA GLY A 56 -2.65 -7.40 -2.31
C GLY A 56 -4.16 -7.19 -2.31
N LEU A 57 -4.65 -6.17 -1.58
CA LEU A 57 -6.07 -5.82 -1.55
C LEU A 57 -6.61 -5.48 -2.94
N ILE A 58 -5.90 -4.65 -3.70
CA ILE A 58 -6.31 -4.29 -5.06
C ILE A 58 -6.26 -5.52 -5.97
N ARG A 59 -5.18 -6.31 -5.94
CA ARG A 59 -4.98 -7.45 -6.83
C ARG A 59 -6.00 -8.56 -6.62
N GLU A 60 -6.31 -8.88 -5.37
CA GLU A 60 -7.12 -10.06 -5.02
C GLU A 60 -8.61 -9.74 -4.96
N TYR A 61 -8.98 -8.50 -4.63
CA TYR A 61 -10.35 -8.12 -4.34
C TYR A 61 -10.91 -7.05 -5.28
N ALA A 62 -10.15 -6.53 -6.25
CA ALA A 62 -10.75 -5.71 -7.30
C ALA A 62 -11.71 -6.56 -8.16
N PRO A 63 -12.92 -6.05 -8.48
CA PRO A 63 -13.83 -6.74 -9.38
C PRO A 63 -13.21 -6.87 -10.77
N PRO A 64 -13.47 -7.98 -11.49
CA PRO A 64 -13.04 -8.14 -12.87
C PRO A 64 -13.64 -7.01 -13.73
N LYS A 65 -12.84 -6.50 -14.66
CA LYS A 65 -13.28 -5.51 -15.66
C LYS A 65 -14.27 -6.11 -16.64
#